data_AF-A0A7E6EI26-F1
#
_entry.id   AF-A0A7E6EI26-F1
#
_cell.length_a   1.000
_cell.length_b   1.000
_cell.length_c   1.000
_cell.angle_alpha   90.00
_cell.angle_beta   90.00
_cell.angle_gamma   90.00
#
_symmetry.space_group_name_H-M   'P 1'
#
loop_
_entity.id
_entity.type
_entity.pdbx_description
1 polymer ?
#
loop_
_entity_poly.entity_id
_entity_poly.type
_entity_poly.pdbx_seq_one_letter_code
_entity_poly.pdbx_strand_id
1 'polypeptide(L)'
;MPLVLNAAFVIISVTNFGLRIAEYAYASTMSHSCPRQPRIPTYLFVQGILGLVLWLYIFLDGGQEFAGKLTRKGKIKNKYRQMFIVAFLITCFTWLILGNIWIFSIKNDYVKSAERFIDGVPTNPKYCNGELYNFAFYSIIAEWIYFMLTVTVMVGIAFSVVF
;
A
#
# COMPACT_ATOMS: atom_id res chain seq x y z
N MET A 1 18.94 1.47 -22.95
CA MET A 1 17.69 0.89 -22.40
C MET A 1 17.72 0.65 -20.89
N PRO A 2 18.76 0.04 -20.26
CA PRO A 2 18.70 -0.29 -18.83
C PRO A 2 18.63 0.94 -17.90
N LEU A 3 19.28 2.06 -18.27
CA LEU A 3 19.22 3.30 -17.51
C LEU A 3 17.80 3.86 -17.38
N VAL A 4 17.01 3.80 -18.46
CA VAL A 4 15.63 4.31 -18.48
C VAL A 4 14.70 3.44 -17.63
N LEU A 5 14.85 2.12 -17.72
CA LEU A 5 14.07 1.18 -16.91
C LEU A 5 14.40 1.29 -15.42
N ASN A 6 15.68 1.47 -15.08
CA ASN A 6 16.11 1.69 -13.69
C ASN A 6 15.58 3.02 -13.14
N ALA A 7 15.65 4.10 -13.93
CA ALA A 7 15.07 5.39 -13.54
C ALA A 7 13.55 5.29 -13.34
N ALA A 8 12.83 4.59 -14.23
CA ALA A 8 11.40 4.34 -14.10
C ALA A 8 11.07 3.57 -12.82
N PHE A 9 11.83 2.52 -12.49
CA PHE A 9 11.67 1.75 -11.25
C PHE A 9 11.84 2.62 -10.00
N VAL A 10 12.86 3.49 -9.97
CA VAL A 10 13.09 4.41 -8.85
C VAL A 10 11.95 5.41 -8.72
N ILE A 11 11.49 6.01 -9.82
CA ILE A 11 10.37 6.97 -9.82
C ILE A 11 9.08 6.30 -9.29
N ILE A 12 8.77 5.11 -9.78
CA ILE A 12 7.62 4.31 -9.32
C ILE A 12 7.74 4.03 -7.81
N SER A 13 8.93 3.65 -7.34
CA SER A 13 9.16 3.33 -5.92
C SER A 13 9.01 4.56 -5.02
N VAL A 14 9.53 5.72 -5.42
CA VAL A 14 9.43 6.96 -4.65
C VAL A 14 7.99 7.48 -4.60
N THR A 15 7.27 7.42 -5.73
CA THR A 15 5.86 7.84 -5.76
C THR A 15 4.97 6.91 -4.95
N ASN A 16 5.20 5.58 -4.98
CA ASN A 16 4.49 4.64 -4.13
C ASN A 16 4.75 4.91 -2.64
N PHE A 17 5.99 5.24 -2.26
CA PHE A 17 6.32 5.62 -0.88
C PHE A 17 5.50 6.83 -0.39
N GLY A 18 5.33 7.85 -1.24
CA GLY A 18 4.47 8.99 -0.96
C GLY A 18 3.00 8.59 -0.71
N LEU A 19 2.48 7.64 -1.48
CA LEU A 19 1.13 7.10 -1.28
C LEU A 19 0.99 6.44 0.10
N ARG A 20 1.98 5.67 0.56
CA ARG A 20 1.95 5.01 1.87
C ARG A 20 1.90 5.99 3.04
N ILE A 21 2.61 7.11 2.93
CA ILE A 21 2.56 8.19 3.91
C ILE A 21 1.16 8.83 3.91
N ALA A 22 0.60 9.08 2.74
CA ALA A 22 -0.74 9.64 2.62
C ALA A 22 -1.79 8.71 3.25
N GLU A 23 -1.75 7.41 2.97
CA GLU A 23 -2.67 6.43 3.57
C GLU A 23 -2.62 6.44 5.10
N TYR A 24 -1.42 6.44 5.68
CA TYR A 24 -1.21 6.55 7.12
C TYR A 24 -1.75 7.87 7.70
N ALA A 25 -1.49 9.00 7.04
CA ALA A 25 -1.93 10.33 7.49
C ALA A 25 -3.46 10.49 7.43
N TYR A 26 -4.10 10.06 6.34
CA TYR A 26 -5.55 10.09 6.20
C TYR A 26 -6.23 9.15 7.20
N ALA A 27 -5.67 7.96 7.42
CA ALA A 27 -6.22 7.02 8.39
C ALA A 27 -6.20 7.54 9.83
N SER A 28 -5.10 8.21 10.22
CA SER A 28 -4.93 8.75 11.58
C SER A 28 -5.77 10.00 11.84
N THR A 29 -5.93 10.88 10.84
CA THR A 29 -6.72 12.12 10.96
C THR A 29 -8.23 11.88 10.84
N MET A 30 -8.67 10.91 10.05
CA MET A 30 -10.09 10.64 9.78
C MET A 30 -10.60 9.33 10.38
N SER A 31 -9.98 8.84 11.45
CA SER A 31 -10.29 7.57 12.12
C SER A 31 -11.75 7.45 12.58
N HIS A 32 -12.41 8.56 12.93
CA HIS A 32 -13.80 8.61 13.39
C HIS A 32 -14.80 9.05 12.31
N SER A 33 -14.34 9.35 11.09
CA SER A 33 -15.14 9.99 10.03
C SER A 33 -16.03 9.02 9.24
N CYS A 34 -16.02 7.72 9.55
CA CYS A 34 -16.85 6.71 8.86
C CYS A 34 -17.36 5.61 9.82
N PRO A 35 -18.37 5.92 10.67
CA PRO A 35 -18.97 4.93 11.58
C PRO A 35 -19.63 3.75 10.85
N ARG A 36 -20.08 3.94 9.61
CA ARG A 36 -20.73 2.89 8.81
C ARG A 36 -19.79 1.73 8.44
N GLN A 37 -18.50 2.01 8.29
CA GLN A 37 -17.47 1.02 8.00
C GLN A 37 -16.16 1.42 8.69
N PRO A 38 -16.01 1.13 9.99
CA PRO A 38 -14.82 1.50 10.76
C PRO A 38 -13.55 0.77 10.28
N ARG A 39 -13.71 -0.25 9.42
CA ARG A 39 -12.62 -1.01 8.82
C ARG A 39 -11.87 -0.24 7.72
N ILE A 40 -12.46 0.79 7.11
CA ILE A 40 -11.79 1.57 6.05
C ILE A 40 -10.59 2.36 6.60
N PRO A 41 -10.73 3.16 7.68
CA PRO A 41 -9.56 3.78 8.31
C PRO A 41 -8.50 2.76 8.74
N THR A 42 -8.91 1.65 9.36
CA THR A 42 -7.97 0.59 9.79
C THR A 42 -7.24 -0.04 8.61
N TYR A 43 -7.92 -0.23 7.47
CA TYR A 43 -7.31 -0.70 6.24
C TYR A 43 -6.19 0.22 5.78
N LEU A 44 -6.48 1.50 5.61
CA LEU A 44 -5.52 2.51 5.17
C LEU A 44 -4.34 2.62 6.13
N PHE A 45 -4.59 2.53 7.44
CA PHE A 45 -3.55 2.56 8.45
C PHE A 45 -2.57 1.39 8.33
N VAL A 46 -3.09 0.16 8.32
CA VAL A 46 -2.27 -1.05 8.27
C VAL A 46 -1.56 -1.15 6.92
N GLN A 47 -2.25 -0.82 5.82
CA GLN A 47 -1.69 -0.84 4.48
C GLN A 47 -0.53 0.15 4.32
N GLY A 48 -0.68 1.38 4.85
CA GLY A 48 0.38 2.38 4.87
C GLY A 48 1.61 1.89 5.64
N ILE A 49 1.43 1.36 6.85
CA ILE A 49 2.55 0.87 7.68
C ILE A 49 3.25 -0.32 7.03
N LEU A 50 2.51 -1.33 6.54
CA LEU A 50 3.09 -2.49 5.87
C LEU A 50 3.91 -2.05 4.63
N GLY A 51 3.40 -1.11 3.85
CA GLY A 51 4.13 -0.55 2.71
C GLY A 51 5.43 0.17 3.12
N LEU A 52 5.41 0.98 4.18
CA LEU A 52 6.59 1.67 4.70
C LEU A 52 7.65 0.69 5.22
N VAL A 53 7.24 -0.33 5.98
CA VAL A 53 8.14 -1.37 6.49
C VAL A 53 8.80 -2.12 5.34
N LEU A 54 8.03 -2.47 4.30
CA LEU A 54 8.57 -3.15 3.12
C LEU A 54 9.60 -2.29 2.38
N TRP A 55 9.29 -1.00 2.20
CA TRP A 55 10.19 -0.07 1.53
C TRP A 55 11.50 0.09 2.29
N LEU A 56 11.43 0.29 3.62
CA LEU A 56 12.61 0.36 4.49
C LEU A 56 13.43 -0.94 4.42
N TYR A 57 12.75 -2.08 4.44
CA TYR A 57 13.40 -3.38 4.35
C TYR A 57 14.18 -3.56 3.04
N ILE A 58 13.57 -3.22 1.90
CA ILE A 58 14.20 -3.30 0.58
C ILE A 58 15.39 -2.34 0.49
N PHE A 59 15.24 -1.11 0.98
CA PHE A 59 16.33 -0.11 0.98
C PHE A 59 17.52 -0.56 1.83
N LEU A 60 17.25 -1.11 3.02
CA LEU A 60 18.28 -1.57 3.93
C LEU A 60 19.00 -2.83 3.41
N ASP A 61 18.29 -3.78 2.81
CA ASP A 61 18.90 -5.00 2.25
C ASP A 61 19.69 -4.69 0.96
N GLY A 62 19.18 -3.81 0.09
CA GLY A 62 19.88 -3.36 -1.10
C GLY A 62 21.18 -2.59 -0.79
N GLY A 63 21.22 -1.84 0.32
CA GLY A 63 22.44 -1.19 0.81
C GLY A 63 23.50 -2.19 1.32
N GLN A 64 23.09 -3.36 1.80
CA GLN A 64 24.02 -4.39 2.29
C GLN A 64 24.67 -5.19 1.15
N GLU A 65 23.96 -5.42 0.04
CA GLU A 65 24.53 -6.04 -1.16
C GLU A 65 25.59 -5.15 -1.83
N PHE A 66 25.35 -3.83 -1.91
CA PHE A 66 26.35 -2.87 -2.41
C PHE A 66 27.62 -2.80 -1.54
N ALA A 67 27.52 -3.11 -0.25
CA ALA A 67 28.63 -3.07 0.70
C ALA A 67 29.49 -4.35 0.75
N GLY A 68 29.27 -5.33 -0.14
CA GLY A 68 30.16 -6.47 -0.36
C GLY A 68 30.28 -7.49 0.79
N LYS A 69 29.39 -7.46 1.80
CA LYS A 69 29.47 -8.34 2.98
C LYS A 69 28.70 -9.65 2.81
N LEU A 70 29.11 -10.52 1.88
CA LEU A 70 28.56 -11.89 1.76
C LEU A 70 29.55 -12.93 2.30
N THR A 71 29.47 -13.22 3.60
CA THR A 71 30.15 -14.37 4.22
C THR A 71 29.25 -15.62 4.30
N ARG A 72 29.87 -16.81 4.30
CA ARG A 72 29.26 -18.16 4.23
C ARG A 72 28.17 -18.46 5.30
N LYS A 73 28.15 -17.75 6.44
CA LYS A 73 27.07 -17.78 7.45
C LYS A 73 25.74 -17.20 6.94
N GLY A 74 25.75 -16.50 5.80
CA GLY A 74 24.59 -15.87 5.18
C GLY A 74 23.56 -16.84 4.59
N LYS A 75 23.92 -18.08 4.21
CA LYS A 75 22.98 -19.00 3.52
C LYS A 75 21.78 -19.45 4.38
N ILE A 76 21.98 -19.74 5.66
CA ILE A 76 20.89 -20.12 6.59
C ILE A 76 20.05 -18.89 6.94
N LYS A 77 20.71 -17.75 7.21
CA LYS A 77 20.05 -16.46 7.44
C LYS A 77 19.20 -16.04 6.23
N ASN A 78 19.63 -16.39 5.02
CA ASN A 78 18.93 -16.12 3.77
C ASN A 78 17.62 -16.93 3.62
N LYS A 79 17.55 -18.18 4.10
CA LYS A 79 16.31 -18.99 4.02
C LYS A 79 15.20 -18.43 4.92
N TYR A 80 15.51 -18.11 6.17
CA TYR A 80 14.54 -17.48 7.09
C TYR A 80 14.13 -16.09 6.61
N ARG A 81 15.08 -15.34 6.04
CA ARG A 81 14.83 -14.04 5.41
C ARG A 81 13.85 -14.15 4.24
N GLN A 82 14.09 -15.09 3.31
CA GLN A 82 13.19 -15.35 2.19
C GLN A 82 11.81 -15.81 2.66
N MET A 83 11.74 -16.67 3.66
CA MET A 83 10.47 -17.13 4.25
C MET A 83 9.68 -15.97 4.86
N PHE A 84 10.36 -15.07 5.58
CA PHE A 84 9.75 -13.86 6.14
C PHE A 84 9.20 -12.94 5.04
N ILE A 85 9.97 -12.68 3.98
CA ILE A 85 9.54 -11.85 2.85
C ILE A 85 8.30 -12.47 2.18
N VAL A 86 8.31 -13.78 1.91
CA VAL A 86 7.16 -14.45 1.29
C VAL A 86 5.92 -14.37 2.19
N ALA A 87 6.05 -14.64 3.49
CA ALA A 87 4.94 -14.53 4.43
C ALA A 87 4.41 -13.09 4.53
N PHE A 88 5.30 -12.11 4.51
CA PHE A 88 4.95 -10.70 4.52
C PHE A 88 4.19 -10.29 3.25
N LEU A 89 4.65 -10.72 2.07
CA LEU A 89 3.96 -10.48 0.80
C LEU A 89 2.57 -11.10 0.77
N ILE A 90 2.42 -12.35 1.25
CA ILE A 90 1.11 -13.01 1.38
C ILE A 90 0.18 -12.20 2.31
N THR A 91 0.71 -11.69 3.41
CA THR A 91 -0.04 -10.84 4.35
C THR A 91 -0.51 -9.56 3.66
N CYS A 92 0.36 -8.85 2.94
CA CYS A 92 0.01 -7.66 2.16
C CYS A 92 -1.05 -7.95 1.10
N PHE A 93 -0.92 -9.07 0.37
CA PHE A 93 -1.90 -9.49 -0.64
C PHE A 93 -3.27 -9.79 -0.03
N THR A 94 -3.29 -10.48 1.12
CA THR A 94 -4.54 -10.77 1.82
C THR A 94 -5.22 -9.49 2.30
N TRP A 95 -4.42 -8.53 2.81
CA TRP A 95 -4.92 -7.23 3.25
C TRP A 95 -5.49 -6.42 2.09
N LEU A 96 -4.83 -6.41 0.92
CA LEU A 96 -5.33 -5.78 -0.29
C LEU A 96 -6.71 -6.31 -0.69
N ILE A 97 -6.90 -7.64 -0.66
CA ILE A 97 -8.20 -8.27 -0.99
C ILE A 97 -9.28 -7.82 0.00
N LEU A 98 -8.98 -7.81 1.30
CA LEU A 98 -9.91 -7.34 2.33
C LEU A 98 -10.27 -5.86 2.15
N GLY A 99 -9.30 -5.02 1.80
CA GLY A 99 -9.51 -3.62 1.48
C GLY A 99 -10.51 -3.41 0.35
N ASN A 100 -10.35 -4.17 -0.74
CA ASN A 100 -11.28 -4.16 -1.86
C ASN A 100 -12.70 -4.50 -1.36
N ILE A 101 -12.86 -5.59 -0.60
CA ILE A 101 -14.17 -5.98 -0.06
C ILE A 101 -14.77 -4.86 0.79
N TRP A 102 -14.01 -4.25 1.68
CA TRP A 102 -14.52 -3.22 2.59
C TRP A 102 -14.91 -1.94 1.86
N ILE A 103 -14.10 -1.47 0.92
CA ILE A 103 -14.38 -0.25 0.16
C ILE A 103 -15.55 -0.47 -0.80
N PHE A 104 -15.55 -1.57 -1.57
CA PHE A 104 -16.64 -1.85 -2.50
C PHE A 104 -17.97 -2.21 -1.81
N SER A 105 -17.94 -2.74 -0.58
CA SER A 105 -19.16 -3.10 0.17
C SER A 105 -20.09 -1.93 0.46
N ILE A 106 -19.56 -0.69 0.51
CA ILE A 106 -20.35 0.51 0.82
C ILE A 106 -20.52 1.45 -0.36
N LYS A 107 -20.11 1.03 -1.57
CA LYS A 107 -20.13 1.88 -2.78
C LYS A 107 -21.51 2.44 -3.13
N ASN A 108 -22.59 1.71 -2.84
CA ASN A 108 -23.95 2.16 -3.15
C ASN A 108 -24.64 2.84 -1.96
N ASP A 109 -24.07 2.72 -0.77
CA ASP A 109 -24.68 3.12 0.51
C ASP A 109 -23.95 4.29 1.20
N TYR A 110 -22.83 4.77 0.64
CA TYR A 110 -22.14 5.93 1.21
C TYR A 110 -22.99 7.18 0.99
N VAL A 111 -23.61 7.66 2.07
CA VAL A 111 -24.43 8.87 2.04
C VAL A 111 -23.51 10.06 1.75
N LYS A 112 -23.65 10.66 0.56
CA LYS A 112 -22.96 11.91 0.18
C LYS A 112 -23.50 13.07 1.02
N SER A 113 -23.00 13.22 2.24
CA SER A 113 -22.84 14.49 2.98
C SER A 113 -24.04 15.44 3.17
N ALA A 114 -25.26 15.11 2.76
CA ALA A 114 -26.40 16.03 2.83
C ALA A 114 -27.17 15.96 4.16
N GLU A 115 -27.10 14.86 4.92
CA GLU A 115 -27.78 14.71 6.23
C GLU A 115 -26.81 14.97 7.39
N ARG A 116 -25.99 16.02 7.23
CA ARG A 116 -24.67 16.09 7.84
C ARG A 116 -24.68 16.18 9.37
N PHE A 117 -25.55 16.96 9.98
CA PHE A 117 -25.52 17.21 11.43
C PHE A 117 -26.87 17.75 11.92
N ILE A 118 -27.43 17.15 12.97
CA ILE A 118 -28.31 17.84 13.92
C ILE A 118 -27.50 17.88 15.23
N ASP A 119 -27.22 19.09 15.73
CA ASP A 119 -26.52 19.33 17.01
C ASP A 119 -25.10 18.72 17.15
N GLY A 120 -24.31 18.70 16.07
CA GLY A 120 -22.92 18.25 16.13
C GLY A 120 -22.71 16.75 16.36
N VAL A 121 -23.80 15.97 16.38
CA VAL A 121 -23.79 14.50 16.46
C VAL A 121 -24.12 13.94 15.07
N PRO A 122 -23.35 12.97 14.55
CA PRO A 122 -23.72 12.25 13.34
C PRO A 122 -25.00 11.45 13.59
N THR A 123 -26.15 11.99 13.18
CA THR A 123 -27.48 11.42 13.41
C THR A 123 -27.77 10.18 12.56
N ASN A 124 -26.97 9.92 11.53
CA ASN A 124 -27.12 8.76 10.66
C ASN A 124 -25.98 7.73 10.88
N PRO A 125 -26.26 6.53 11.45
CA PRO A 125 -25.26 5.47 11.60
C PRO A 125 -24.74 4.92 10.25
N LYS A 126 -25.32 5.35 9.12
CA LYS A 126 -24.86 5.06 7.76
C LYS A 126 -23.95 6.12 7.15
N TYR A 127 -23.59 7.15 7.90
CA TYR A 127 -22.70 8.19 7.40
C TYR A 127 -21.27 7.68 7.20
N CYS A 128 -20.66 8.08 6.09
CA CYS A 128 -19.24 7.95 5.81
C CYS A 128 -18.76 9.22 5.11
N ASN A 129 -17.68 9.82 5.58
CA ASN A 129 -17.12 11.01 4.95
C ASN A 129 -16.70 10.68 3.50
N GLY A 130 -17.27 11.41 2.54
CA GLY A 130 -17.01 11.23 1.12
C GLY A 130 -15.55 11.45 0.74
N GLU A 131 -14.82 12.32 1.43
CA GLU A 131 -13.40 12.54 1.18
C GLU A 131 -12.57 11.31 1.56
N LEU A 132 -12.83 10.74 2.74
CA LEU A 132 -12.15 9.52 3.19
C LEU A 132 -12.47 8.33 2.29
N TYR A 133 -13.74 8.16 1.91
CA TYR A 133 -14.17 7.10 1.01
C TYR A 133 -13.54 7.25 -0.37
N ASN A 134 -13.58 8.45 -0.95
CA ASN A 134 -12.99 8.73 -2.25
C ASN A 134 -11.47 8.49 -2.22
N PHE A 135 -10.79 8.97 -1.18
CA PHE A 135 -9.37 8.70 -0.99
C PHE A 135 -9.09 7.20 -0.95
N ALA A 136 -9.81 6.44 -0.12
CA ALA A 136 -9.63 4.99 -0.02
C ALA A 136 -9.88 4.26 -1.35
N PHE A 137 -10.92 4.68 -2.08
CA PHE A 137 -11.27 4.16 -3.40
C PHE A 137 -10.18 4.43 -4.44
N TYR A 138 -9.69 5.67 -4.53
CA TYR A 138 -8.63 6.03 -5.47
C TYR A 138 -7.28 5.42 -5.09
N SER A 139 -6.99 5.26 -3.79
CA SER A 139 -5.78 4.57 -3.32
C SER A 139 -5.76 3.13 -3.82
N ILE A 140 -6.85 2.36 -3.69
CA ILE A 140 -6.89 0.98 -4.24
C ILE A 140 -6.64 0.97 -5.75
N ILE A 141 -7.22 1.90 -6.51
CA ILE A 141 -6.98 1.98 -7.95
C ILE A 141 -5.51 2.28 -8.24
N ALA A 142 -4.91 3.22 -7.52
CA ALA A 142 -3.51 3.56 -7.64
C ALA A 142 -2.60 2.36 -7.32
N GLU A 143 -2.91 1.58 -6.29
CA GLU A 143 -2.18 0.36 -5.93
C GLU A 143 -2.14 -0.66 -7.07
N TRP A 144 -3.27 -0.89 -7.74
CA TRP A 144 -3.33 -1.78 -8.90
C TRP A 144 -2.48 -1.26 -10.08
N ILE A 145 -2.52 0.04 -10.33
CA ILE A 145 -1.69 0.68 -11.36
C ILE A 145 -0.21 0.50 -11.03
N TYR A 146 0.21 0.79 -9.79
CA TYR A 146 1.59 0.62 -9.35
C TYR A 146 2.06 -0.83 -9.45
N PHE A 147 1.20 -1.80 -9.08
CA PHE A 147 1.51 -3.22 -9.22
C PHE A 147 1.79 -3.58 -10.69
N MET A 148 0.91 -3.20 -11.62
CA MET A 148 1.06 -3.49 -13.04
C MET A 148 2.30 -2.81 -13.66
N LEU A 149 2.56 -1.55 -13.30
CA LEU A 149 3.75 -0.82 -13.74
C LEU A 149 5.03 -1.48 -13.24
N THR A 150 5.06 -1.88 -11.96
CA THR A 150 6.24 -2.54 -11.37
C THR A 150 6.53 -3.87 -12.06
N VAL A 151 5.51 -4.69 -12.29
CA VAL A 151 5.66 -5.97 -13.01
C VAL A 151 6.17 -5.74 -14.44
N THR A 152 5.58 -4.80 -15.18
CA THR A 152 6.01 -4.47 -16.55
C THR A 152 7.48 -4.04 -16.60
N VAL A 153 7.91 -3.16 -15.68
CA VAL A 153 9.30 -2.70 -15.61
C VAL A 153 10.25 -3.84 -15.24
N MET A 154 9.89 -4.69 -14.27
CA MET A 154 10.72 -5.85 -13.89
C MET A 154 10.90 -6.84 -15.05
N VAL A 155 9.83 -7.12 -15.79
CA VAL A 155 9.89 -7.97 -17.00
C VAL A 155 10.79 -7.32 -18.05
N GLY A 156 10.64 -6.01 -18.30
CA GLY A 156 11.49 -5.28 -19.23
C GLY A 156 12.99 -5.30 -18.85
N ILE A 157 13.31 -5.18 -17.57
CA ILE A 157 14.69 -5.30 -17.06
C ILE A 157 15.21 -6.70 -17.30
N ALA A 158 14.44 -7.74 -16.96
CA ALA A 158 14.84 -9.13 -17.16
C ALA A 158 15.14 -9.43 -18.64
N PHE A 159 14.28 -8.99 -19.56
CA PHE A 159 14.54 -9.11 -21.00
C PHE A 159 15.80 -8.37 -21.44
N SER A 160 16.03 -7.15 -20.92
CA SER A 160 17.21 -6.33 -21.27
C SER A 160 18.54 -6.89 -20.72
N VAL A 161 18.49 -7.82 -19.78
CA VAL A 161 19.68 -8.51 -19.22
C VAL A 161 19.98 -9.80 -19.99
N VAL A 162 18.96 -10.45 -20.54
CA VAL A 162 19.07 -11.71 -21.27
C VAL A 162 19.51 -11.52 -22.73
N PHE A 163 19.14 -10.41 -23.35
CA PHE A 163 19.45 -10.05 -24.75
C PHE A 163 20.38 -8.85 -24.82
#